data_AF-A0A6B3I6Z8-F1
#
_entry.id   AF-A0A6B3I6Z8-F1
#
_cell.length_a   1.000
_cell.length_b   1.000
_cell.length_c   1.000
_cell.angle_alpha   90.00
_cell.angle_beta   90.00
_cell.angle_gamma   90.00
#
_symmetry.space_group_name_H-M   'P 1'
#
loop_
_entity.id
_entity.type
_entity.pdbx_description
1 polymer ?
#
loop_
_entity_poly.entity_id
_entity_poly.type
_entity_poly.pdbx_seq_one_letter_code
_entity_poly.pdbx_strand_id
1 'polypeptide(L)' 'AGAGGTIEVRAGSATGQLLGSVAVAPTGGWDTFTEVTTTLTAAAPGGGPLFLRFTGGAGALFDVDRFALTRAPATE' A
#
# COMPACT_ATOMS: atom_id res chain seq x y z
N ALA A 1 -12.26 11.16 9.80
CA ALA A 1 -11.43 10.02 9.38
C ALA A 1 -12.31 9.01 8.67
N GLY A 2 -11.81 8.38 7.61
CA GLY A 2 -12.48 7.27 6.95
C GLY A 2 -12.51 6.00 7.80
N ALA A 3 -13.14 4.95 7.28
CA ALA A 3 -13.33 3.69 7.99
C ALA A 3 -12.04 2.85 8.16
N GLY A 4 -10.93 3.28 7.56
CA GLY A 4 -9.73 2.47 7.42
C GLY A 4 -9.88 1.41 6.33
N GLY A 5 -8.84 0.61 6.14
CA GLY A 5 -8.83 -0.42 5.10
C GLY A 5 -7.48 -1.08 4.94
N THR A 6 -7.20 -1.55 3.74
CA THR A 6 -5.92 -2.18 3.37
C THR A 6 -5.44 -1.59 2.05
N ILE A 7 -4.13 -1.33 1.98
CA ILE A 7 -3.44 -1.03 0.73
C ILE A 7 -2.74 -2.32 0.30
N GLU A 8 -3.16 -2.84 -0.84
CA GLU A 8 -2.49 -3.96 -1.52
C GLU A 8 -1.56 -3.42 -2.60
N VAL A 9 -0.32 -3.92 -2.63
CA VAL A 9 0.65 -3.61 -3.67
C VAL A 9 0.70 -4.78 -4.65
N ARG A 10 0.35 -4.54 -5.92
CA ARG A 10 0.21 -5.58 -6.94
C ARG A 10 1.09 -5.31 -8.16
N ALA A 11 1.62 -6.36 -8.77
CA ALA A 11 2.39 -6.28 -10.00
C ALA A 11 1.50 -6.36 -11.25
N GLY A 12 1.79 -5.53 -12.25
CA GLY A 12 1.25 -5.68 -13.62
C GLY A 12 -0.18 -5.16 -13.81
N SER A 13 -1.09 -5.44 -12.87
CA SER A 13 -2.47 -4.94 -12.90
C SER A 13 -3.09 -4.85 -11.49
N ALA A 14 -4.26 -4.21 -11.38
CA ALA A 14 -5.02 -4.13 -10.13
C ALA A 14 -5.49 -5.51 -9.59
N THR A 15 -5.48 -6.56 -10.43
CA THR A 15 -5.78 -7.95 -10.04
C THR A 15 -4.57 -8.86 -10.16
N GLY A 16 -3.38 -8.30 -10.44
CA GLY A 16 -2.15 -9.06 -10.61
C GLY A 16 -1.60 -9.60 -9.30
N GLN A 17 -0.40 -10.19 -9.36
CA GLN A 17 0.24 -10.83 -8.21
C GLN A 17 0.38 -9.85 -7.04
N LEU A 18 -0.05 -10.27 -5.85
CA LEU A 18 0.14 -9.51 -4.61
C LEU A 18 1.61 -9.58 -4.21
N LEU A 19 2.23 -8.41 -4.08
CA LEU A 19 3.63 -8.25 -3.67
C LEU A 19 3.74 -7.94 -2.17
N GLY A 20 2.75 -7.27 -1.61
CA GLY A 20 2.68 -6.91 -0.20
C GLY A 20 1.34 -6.25 0.13
N SER A 21 1.04 -6.16 1.42
CA SER A 21 -0.19 -5.54 1.92
C SER A 21 0.06 -4.86 3.24
N VAL A 22 -0.66 -3.76 3.51
CA VAL A 22 -0.60 -3.04 4.77
C VAL A 22 -1.98 -2.58 5.20
N ALA A 23 -2.31 -2.78 6.48
CA ALA A 23 -3.54 -2.28 7.07
C ALA A 23 -3.40 -0.79 7.40
N VAL A 24 -4.45 -0.02 7.15
CA VAL A 24 -4.57 1.40 7.49
C VAL A 24 -5.69 1.55 8.50
N ALA A 25 -5.34 1.84 9.75
CA ALA A 25 -6.31 2.12 10.81
C ALA A 25 -6.82 3.57 10.70
N PRO A 26 -8.05 3.86 11.18
CA PRO A 26 -8.52 5.23 11.31
C PRO A 26 -7.59 6.09 12.17
N THR A 27 -7.22 7.27 11.68
CA THR A 27 -6.21 8.15 12.31
C THR A 27 -6.82 9.25 13.19
N GLY A 28 -8.14 9.33 13.29
CA GLY A 28 -8.86 10.34 14.08
C GLY A 28 -9.22 11.63 13.33
N GLY A 29 -8.68 11.88 12.14
CA GLY A 29 -9.00 13.04 11.29
C GLY A 29 -8.78 12.77 9.80
N TRP A 30 -9.23 13.65 8.90
CA TRP A 30 -8.85 13.59 7.47
C TRP A 30 -7.46 14.20 7.25
N ASP A 31 -7.10 15.20 8.06
CA ASP A 31 -5.78 15.84 8.05
C ASP A 31 -4.78 15.21 9.04
N THR A 32 -5.15 14.11 9.69
CA THR A 32 -4.26 13.38 10.61
C THR A 32 -3.63 12.20 9.88
N PHE A 33 -2.35 12.31 9.54
CA PHE A 33 -1.62 11.29 8.78
C PHE A 33 -0.74 10.43 9.69
N THR A 34 -0.60 9.14 9.34
CA THR A 34 0.34 8.22 9.95
C THR A 34 1.09 7.46 8.86
N GLU A 35 2.34 7.09 9.14
CA GLU A 35 3.12 6.25 8.23
C GLU A 35 2.80 4.78 8.48
N VAL A 36 2.60 4.03 7.40
CA VAL A 36 2.44 2.57 7.43
C VAL A 36 3.39 1.95 6.42
N THR A 37 3.97 0.79 6.76
CA THR A 37 5.00 0.14 5.95
C THR A 37 4.72 -1.35 5.79
N THR A 38 5.17 -1.92 4.67
CA THR A 38 5.13 -3.36 4.41
C THR A 38 6.29 -3.76 3.51
N THR A 39 6.75 -4.99 3.64
CA THR A 39 7.82 -5.55 2.81
C THR A 39 7.22 -6.15 1.55
N LEU A 40 7.84 -5.86 0.40
CA LEU A 40 7.47 -6.48 -0.87
C LEU A 40 8.29 -7.77 -1.05
N THR A 41 7.62 -8.92 -1.06
CA THR A 41 8.28 -10.24 -0.98
C THR A 41 8.57 -10.87 -2.34
N ALA A 42 8.00 -10.33 -3.42
CA ALA A 42 8.27 -10.81 -4.77
C ALA A 42 8.85 -9.68 -5.63
N ALA A 43 10.02 -9.94 -6.24
CA ALA A 43 10.49 -9.12 -7.34
C ALA A 43 9.59 -9.42 -8.56
N ALA A 44 8.92 -8.42 -9.11
CA ALA A 44 8.32 -8.56 -10.43
C ALA A 44 9.48 -8.82 -11.43
N PRO A 45 9.62 -10.04 -12.00
CA PRO A 45 10.73 -10.34 -12.89
C PRO A 45 10.67 -9.41 -14.10
N GLY A 46 11.76 -8.69 -14.37
CA GLY A 46 11.82 -7.70 -15.46
C GLY A 46 11.31 -6.30 -15.13
N GLY A 47 10.85 -6.06 -13.88
CA GLY A 47 10.23 -4.80 -13.51
C GLY A 47 8.86 -4.62 -14.18
N GLY A 48 8.12 -3.58 -13.80
CA GLY A 48 6.80 -3.33 -14.35
C GLY A 48 5.97 -2.38 -13.51
N PRO A 49 4.74 -2.09 -13.95
CA PRO A 49 3.85 -1.20 -13.23
C PRO A 49 3.45 -1.81 -11.88
N LEU A 50 3.40 -0.93 -10.87
CA LEU A 50 2.87 -1.24 -9.54
C LEU A 50 1.49 -0.62 -9.40
N PHE A 51 0.56 -1.41 -8.87
CA PHE A 51 -0.80 -0.99 -8.60
C PHE A 51 -1.03 -0.97 -7.10
N LEU A 52 -1.42 0.18 -6.57
CA LEU A 52 -1.94 0.32 -5.22
C LEU A 52 -3.46 0.10 -5.28
N ARG A 53 -3.92 -1.02 -4.71
CA ARG A 53 -5.35 -1.32 -4.63
C ARG A 53 -5.83 -1.07 -3.21
N PHE A 54 -6.79 -0.16 -3.09
CA PHE A 54 -7.40 0.22 -1.81
C PHE A 54 -8.64 -0.63 -1.58
N THR A 55 -8.67 -1.36 -0.46
CA THR A 55 -9.77 -2.26 -0.10
C THR A 55 -10.27 -1.96 1.30
N GLY A 56 -11.56 -2.16 1.55
CA GLY A 56 -12.19 -1.86 2.83
C GLY A 56 -13.71 -1.96 2.78
N GLY A 57 -14.36 -1.43 3.81
CA GLY A 57 -15.82 -1.36 3.89
C GLY A 57 -16.44 -0.34 2.92
N ALA A 58 -17.73 -0.08 3.08
CA ALA A 58 -18.41 0.95 2.30
C ALA A 58 -17.97 2.37 2.71
N GLY A 59 -18.05 3.32 1.77
CA GLY A 59 -17.70 4.72 2.00
C GLY A 59 -16.22 5.02 1.77
N ALA A 60 -15.78 6.19 2.23
CA ALA A 60 -14.39 6.62 2.10
C ALA A 60 -13.50 5.89 3.12
N LEU A 61 -12.36 5.39 2.66
CA LEU A 61 -11.47 4.53 3.45
C LEU A 61 -10.43 5.35 4.23
N PHE A 62 -9.62 6.12 3.51
CA PHE A 62 -8.50 6.92 4.01
C PHE A 62 -8.01 7.87 2.90
N ASP A 63 -7.26 8.91 3.27
CA ASP A 63 -6.50 9.74 2.32
C ASP A 63 -5.06 9.26 2.21
N VAL A 64 -4.45 9.52 1.04
CA VAL A 64 -3.03 9.22 0.78
C VAL A 64 -2.35 10.53 0.44
N ASP A 65 -1.41 10.95 1.30
CA ASP A 65 -0.57 12.12 1.06
C ASP A 65 0.62 11.77 0.15
N ARG A 66 1.39 10.75 0.54
CA ARG A 66 2.57 10.29 -0.19
C ARG A 66 2.79 8.80 -0.06
N PHE A 67 3.49 8.22 -1.04
CA PHE A 67 4.08 6.89 -0.92
C PHE A 67 5.52 6.90 -1.43
N ALA A 68 6.32 5.97 -0.92
CA ALA A 68 7.69 5.76 -1.36
C ALA A 68 7.98 4.26 -1.47
N LEU A 69 8.86 3.89 -2.39
CA LEU A 69 9.43 2.55 -2.48
C LEU A 69 10.89 2.65 -2.05
N THR A 70 11.27 1.88 -1.04
CA THR A 70 12.64 1.78 -0.57
C THR A 70 13.20 0.42 -0.92
N ARG A 71 14.44 0.39 -1.41
CA ARG A 71 15.19 -0.85 -1.55
C ARG A 71 15.88 -1.09 -0.21
N ALA A 72 15.67 -2.26 0.39
CA ALA A 72 16.51 -2.67 1.52
C ALA A 72 17.98 -2.63 1.08
N PRO A 73 18.91 -2.16 1.93
CA PRO A 73 20.33 -2.21 1.59
C PRO A 73 20.69 -3.64 1.19
N ALA A 74 21.47 -3.81 0.12
CA ALA A 74 22.02 -5.11 -0.20
C ALA A 74 22.92 -5.51 0.98
N THR A 75 22.58 -6.62 1.64
CA THR A 75 23.55 -7.28 2.51
C THR A 75 24.64 -7.82 1.59
N GLU A 76 25.86 -7.29 1.71
CA GLU A 76 27.06 -7.86 1.07
C GLU A 76 27.42 -9.22 1.69
#